data_AF-A0A2V8QXX9-F1
#
_entry.id   AF-A0A2V8QXX9-F1
#
_cell.length_a   1.000
_cell.length_b   1.000
_cell.length_c   1.000
_cell.angle_alpha   90.00
_cell.angle_beta   90.00
_cell.angle_gamma   90.00
#
_symmetry.space_group_name_H-M   'P 1'
#
loop_
_entity.id
_entity.type
_entity.pdbx_description
1 polymer ?
#
loop_
_entity_poly.entity_id
_entity_poly.type
_entity_poly.pdbx_seq_one_letter_code
_entity_poly.pdbx_strand_id
1 'polypeptide(L)'
;MTAEMHPWYSEDIFQKASVPLKFDSVYLGFLKKGPNRKDGDDKDPQIQELQKAHIANIERLAGLKKLVVAGPFGDEGELRGIFVFRVGSLKEAQDLAATDPMIKIDRLRL
;
A
#
# COMPACT_ATOMS: atom_id res chain seq x y z
N MET A 1 -14.42 11.09 17.79
CA MET A 1 -13.23 10.20 17.89
C MET A 1 -12.09 11.07 18.37
N THR A 2 -11.56 10.83 19.56
CA THR A 2 -10.43 11.61 20.09
C THR A 2 -9.18 10.78 19.91
N ALA A 3 -8.18 11.32 19.21
CA ALA A 3 -6.85 10.77 19.20
C ALA A 3 -5.92 11.83 19.83
N GLU A 4 -5.46 11.54 21.03
CA GLU A 4 -4.30 12.23 21.60
C GLU A 4 -3.04 11.43 21.27
N MET A 5 -2.04 12.10 20.73
CA MET A 5 -0.74 11.49 20.41
C MET A 5 0.39 12.50 20.53
N HIS A 6 1.41 12.16 21.32
CA HIS A 6 2.87 12.25 21.09
C HIS A 6 3.61 12.00 22.43
N PRO A 7 4.94 11.71 22.50
CA PRO A 7 5.94 11.62 21.44
C PRO A 7 6.91 10.39 21.52
N TRP A 8 7.29 9.83 20.38
CA TRP A 8 8.66 9.36 20.06
C TRP A 8 9.29 8.11 20.73
N TYR A 9 8.65 7.35 21.62
CA TYR A 9 9.31 6.25 22.37
C TYR A 9 8.61 4.87 22.32
N SER A 10 8.30 4.35 21.14
CA SER A 10 8.03 2.90 20.99
C SER A 10 9.35 2.14 20.88
N GLU A 11 10.26 2.21 21.86
CA GLU A 11 11.63 1.66 21.72
C GLU A 11 11.67 0.14 21.48
N ASP A 12 10.58 -0.56 21.77
CA ASP A 12 10.33 -1.98 21.49
C ASP A 12 10.02 -2.28 20.01
N ILE A 13 9.52 -1.29 19.25
CA ILE A 13 9.09 -1.41 17.85
C ILE A 13 9.89 -0.48 16.91
N PHE A 14 10.28 0.70 17.39
CA PHE A 14 10.99 1.78 16.69
C PHE A 14 12.19 2.23 17.53
N GLN A 15 13.39 1.88 17.09
CA GLN A 15 14.63 2.27 17.77
C GLN A 15 14.93 3.76 17.56
N LYS A 16 15.62 4.37 18.54
CA LYS A 16 16.18 5.72 18.41
C LYS A 16 17.05 5.77 17.14
N ALA A 17 16.65 6.60 16.19
CA ALA A 17 17.38 6.74 14.94
C ALA A 17 18.82 7.24 15.24
N SER A 18 19.80 6.53 14.69
CA SER A 18 21.21 6.90 14.80
C SER A 18 21.44 8.27 14.18
N VAL A 19 22.08 9.17 14.92
CA VAL A 19 22.48 10.49 14.43
C VAL A 19 23.75 10.40 13.58
N PRO A 20 23.84 11.17 12.48
CA PRO A 20 22.89 12.17 11.99
C PRO A 20 21.66 11.57 11.29
N LEU A 21 20.49 12.18 11.48
CA LEU A 21 19.25 11.77 10.82
C LEU A 21 19.34 12.02 9.31
N LYS A 22 19.03 10.99 8.51
CA LYS A 22 18.81 11.13 7.07
C LYS A 22 17.34 10.96 6.77
N PHE A 23 16.71 12.03 6.27
CA PHE A 23 15.33 11.98 5.79
C PHE A 23 15.30 11.49 4.34
N ASP A 24 14.34 10.64 4.03
CA ASP A 24 14.02 10.23 2.67
C ASP A 24 12.61 10.73 2.31
N SER A 25 12.45 11.23 1.10
CA SER A 25 11.13 11.53 0.54
C SER A 25 10.44 10.25 0.11
N VAL A 26 9.18 10.10 0.47
CA VAL A 26 8.33 8.97 0.07
C VAL A 26 7.02 9.46 -0.53
N TYR A 27 6.39 8.61 -1.33
CA TYR A 27 5.09 8.87 -1.94
C TYR A 27 4.03 7.91 -1.37
N LEU A 28 2.95 8.48 -0.86
CA LEU A 28 1.82 7.74 -0.29
C LEU A 28 0.78 7.47 -1.38
N GLY A 29 0.42 6.21 -1.56
CA GLY A 29 -0.67 5.76 -2.42
C GLY A 29 -1.79 5.17 -1.58
N PHE A 30 -3.00 5.71 -1.73
CA PHE A 30 -4.18 5.19 -1.04
C PHE A 30 -5.01 4.36 -2.00
N LEU A 31 -5.05 3.05 -1.78
CA LEU A 31 -5.91 2.17 -2.55
C LEU A 31 -7.35 2.36 -2.10
N LYS A 32 -8.24 2.67 -3.03
CA LYS A 32 -9.68 2.85 -2.84
C LYS A 32 -10.46 1.70 -3.46
N LYS A 33 -11.69 1.52 -3.01
CA LYS A 33 -12.65 0.61 -3.65
C LYS A 33 -12.89 1.05 -5.11
N GLY A 34 -12.69 0.12 -6.03
CA GLY A 34 -13.00 0.31 -7.44
C GLY A 34 -14.44 -0.09 -7.78
N PRO A 35 -14.99 0.39 -8.91
CA PRO A 35 -16.38 0.22 -9.31
C PRO A 35 -16.69 -1.22 -9.73
N ASN A 36 -15.67 -2.01 -10.08
CA ASN A 36 -15.83 -3.40 -10.46
C ASN A 36 -15.77 -4.37 -9.26
N ARG A 37 -15.67 -3.85 -8.03
CA ARG A 37 -15.81 -4.65 -6.81
C ARG A 37 -17.29 -4.79 -6.45
N LYS A 38 -17.76 -6.04 -6.39
CA LYS A 38 -19.13 -6.43 -6.03
C LYS A 38 -19.10 -7.22 -4.73
N ASP A 39 -20.20 -7.21 -3.99
CA ASP A 39 -20.26 -7.95 -2.74
C ASP A 39 -20.25 -9.47 -3.01
N GLY A 40 -19.38 -10.20 -2.32
CA GLY A 40 -19.28 -11.67 -2.41
C GLY A 40 -18.38 -12.22 -3.53
N ASP A 41 -17.83 -11.38 -4.40
CA ASP A 41 -16.98 -11.82 -5.52
C ASP A 41 -15.56 -12.25 -5.10
N ASP A 42 -15.17 -12.00 -3.85
CA ASP A 42 -13.91 -12.52 -3.28
C ASP A 42 -13.89 -14.07 -3.23
N LYS A 43 -15.04 -14.72 -3.42
CA LYS A 43 -15.18 -16.18 -3.55
C LYS A 43 -14.95 -16.67 -4.99
N ASP A 44 -14.92 -15.78 -5.98
CA ASP A 44 -14.68 -16.13 -7.37
C ASP A 44 -13.22 -16.59 -7.56
N PRO A 45 -12.96 -17.79 -8.12
CA PRO A 45 -11.61 -18.28 -8.35
C PRO A 45 -10.72 -17.34 -9.18
N GLN A 46 -11.29 -16.63 -10.15
CA GLN A 46 -10.54 -15.67 -10.97
C GLN A 46 -10.11 -14.45 -10.14
N ILE A 47 -10.99 -13.96 -9.26
CA ILE A 47 -10.66 -12.84 -8.35
C ILE A 47 -9.60 -13.26 -7.32
N GLN A 48 -9.68 -14.50 -6.81
CA GLN A 48 -8.65 -15.02 -5.90
C GLN A 48 -7.29 -15.13 -6.57
N GLU A 49 -7.24 -15.55 -7.84
CA GLU A 49 -5.99 -15.62 -8.59
C GLU A 49 -5.41 -14.22 -8.85
N LEU A 50 -6.25 -13.25 -9.17
CA LEU A 50 -5.85 -11.85 -9.28
C LEU A 50 -5.37 -11.27 -7.94
N GLN A 51 -5.96 -11.71 -6.82
CA GLN A 51 -5.52 -11.29 -5.48
C GLN A 51 -4.13 -11.85 -5.17
N LYS A 52 -3.84 -13.10 -5.52
CA LYS A 52 -2.48 -13.65 -5.41
C LYS A 52 -1.50 -12.87 -6.29
N ALA A 53 -1.89 -12.55 -7.52
CA ALA A 53 -1.07 -11.75 -8.42
C ALA A 53 -0.83 -10.32 -7.89
N HIS A 54 -1.80 -9.73 -7.21
CA HIS A 54 -1.65 -8.46 -6.49
C HIS A 54 -0.59 -8.57 -5.37
N ILE A 55 -0.65 -9.60 -4.53
CA ILE A 55 0.35 -9.84 -3.48
C ILE A 55 1.75 -10.10 -4.10
N ALA A 56 1.84 -10.91 -5.15
CA ALA A 56 3.10 -11.15 -5.85
C ALA A 56 3.69 -9.86 -6.46
N ASN A 57 2.84 -8.94 -6.92
CA ASN A 57 3.28 -7.63 -7.37
C ASN A 57 3.86 -6.79 -6.21
N ILE A 58 3.22 -6.81 -5.03
CA ILE A 58 3.72 -6.15 -3.82
C ILE A 58 5.10 -6.72 -3.44
N GLU A 59 5.24 -8.04 -3.39
CA GLU A 59 6.50 -8.71 -3.07
C GLU A 59 7.61 -8.36 -4.07
N ARG A 60 7.30 -8.34 -5.37
CA ARG A 60 8.22 -7.90 -6.41
C ARG A 60 8.69 -6.46 -6.17
N LEU A 61 7.76 -5.54 -5.88
CA LEU A 61 8.08 -4.13 -5.64
C LEU A 61 8.88 -3.92 -4.35
N ALA A 62 8.60 -4.72 -3.31
CA ALA A 62 9.38 -4.76 -2.08
C ALA A 62 10.80 -5.29 -2.31
N GLY A 63 10.95 -6.36 -3.11
CA GLY A 63 12.26 -6.90 -3.51
C GLY A 63 13.11 -5.90 -4.32
N LEU A 64 12.44 -5.06 -5.13
CA LEU A 64 13.07 -3.93 -5.82
C LEU A 64 13.37 -2.73 -4.90
N LYS A 65 13.01 -2.81 -3.61
CA LYS A 65 13.12 -1.74 -2.60
C LYS A 65 12.39 -0.44 -2.97
N LYS A 66 11.43 -0.52 -3.89
CA LYS A 66 10.63 0.63 -4.34
C LYS A 66 9.37 0.82 -3.52
N LEU A 67 8.83 -0.25 -2.95
CA LEU A 67 7.67 -0.25 -2.04
C LEU A 67 8.15 -0.67 -0.65
N VAL A 68 8.16 0.27 0.29
CA VAL A 68 8.72 0.05 1.65
C VAL A 68 7.65 -0.32 2.67
N VAL A 69 6.39 0.03 2.41
CA VAL A 69 5.22 -0.38 3.20
C VAL A 69 4.07 -0.68 2.25
N ALA A 70 3.37 -1.78 2.52
CA ALA A 70 2.10 -2.12 1.89
C ALA A 70 1.20 -2.82 2.90
N GLY A 71 -0.10 -2.55 2.87
CA GLY A 71 -1.04 -3.24 3.74
C GLY A 71 -2.49 -2.81 3.56
N PRO A 72 -3.45 -3.63 4.01
CA PRO A 72 -4.86 -3.27 3.98
C PRO A 72 -5.20 -2.25 5.06
N PHE A 73 -6.24 -1.46 4.83
CA PHE A 73 -6.97 -0.85 5.93
C PHE A 73 -7.92 -1.90 6.52
N GLY A 74 -8.00 -1.96 7.85
CA GLY A 74 -8.69 -3.04 8.56
C GLY A 74 -10.21 -2.91 8.64
N ASP A 75 -10.78 -1.84 8.08
CA ASP A 75 -12.22 -1.60 8.01
C ASP A 75 -12.77 -1.95 6.61
N GLU A 76 -14.10 -1.92 6.48
CA GLU A 76 -14.79 -2.11 5.20
C GLU A 76 -15.06 -0.79 4.47
N GLY A 77 -14.27 0.24 4.77
CA GLY A 77 -14.44 1.58 4.22
C GLY A 77 -14.08 1.69 2.73
N GLU A 78 -14.16 2.93 2.24
CA GLU A 78 -13.73 3.27 0.89
C GLU A 78 -12.23 3.02 0.67
N LEU A 79 -11.42 3.24 1.71
CA LEU A 79 -10.00 2.94 1.67
C LEU A 79 -9.78 1.44 1.90
N ARG A 80 -9.01 0.82 1.02
CA ARG A 80 -8.76 -0.63 1.00
C ARG A 80 -7.33 -0.99 1.34
N GLY A 81 -6.39 -0.08 1.13
CA GLY A 81 -5.00 -0.27 1.54
C GLY A 81 -4.11 0.94 1.29
N ILE A 82 -2.86 0.79 1.68
CA ILE A 82 -1.82 1.81 1.56
C ILE A 82 -0.61 1.24 0.86
N PHE A 83 0.03 2.06 0.03
CA PHE A 83 1.37 1.88 -0.49
C PHE A 83 2.25 3.05 -0.06
N VAL A 84 3.49 2.76 0.35
CA VAL A 84 4.52 3.79 0.59
C VAL A 84 5.68 3.51 -0.34
N PHE A 85 5.84 4.35 -1.36
CA PHE A 85 6.89 4.22 -2.35
C PHE A 85 8.10 5.07 -1.99
N ARG A 86 9.29 4.48 -2.12
CA ARG A 86 10.58 5.17 -2.02
C ARG A 86 11.20 5.24 -3.42
N VAL A 87 10.82 6.27 -4.18
CA VAL A 87 11.14 6.44 -5.60
C VAL A 87 11.52 7.89 -5.91
N GLY A 88 12.04 8.16 -7.11
CA GLY A 88 12.56 9.48 -7.47
C GLY A 88 11.49 10.51 -7.87
N SER A 89 10.27 10.08 -8.16
CA SER A 89 9.19 10.97 -8.60
C SER A 89 7.79 10.41 -8.34
N LEU A 90 6.78 11.29 -8.29
CA LEU A 90 5.38 10.90 -8.22
C LEU A 90 4.95 10.04 -9.42
N LYS A 91 5.45 10.38 -10.61
CA LYS A 91 5.14 9.64 -11.84
C LYS A 91 5.63 8.19 -11.77
N GLU A 92 6.83 7.97 -11.23
CA GLU A 92 7.35 6.63 -11.02
C GLU A 92 6.47 5.85 -10.03
N ALA A 93 6.01 6.47 -8.94
CA ALA A 93 5.10 5.82 -7.99
C ALA A 93 3.77 5.42 -8.67
N GLN A 94 3.19 6.30 -9.48
CA GLN A 94 1.97 6.03 -10.24
C GLN A 94 2.16 4.88 -11.24
N ASP A 95 3.28 4.85 -11.96
CA ASP A 95 3.59 3.80 -12.92
C ASP A 95 3.76 2.43 -12.25
N LEU A 96 4.40 2.38 -11.08
CA LEU A 96 4.55 1.16 -10.29
C LEU A 96 3.22 0.69 -9.71
N ALA A 97 2.38 1.61 -9.23
CA ALA A 97 1.04 1.26 -8.79
C ALA A 97 0.21 0.69 -9.95
N ALA A 98 0.27 1.29 -11.14
CA ALA A 98 -0.45 0.83 -12.33
C ALA A 98 -0.06 -0.58 -12.81
N THR A 99 1.03 -1.18 -12.30
CA THR A 99 1.35 -2.58 -12.61
C THR A 99 0.45 -3.57 -11.87
N ASP A 100 -0.24 -3.13 -10.82
CA ASP A 100 -1.14 -3.93 -10.00
C ASP A 100 -2.34 -4.47 -10.80
N PRO A 101 -2.54 -5.79 -10.86
CA PRO A 101 -3.67 -6.38 -11.58
C PRO A 101 -5.03 -5.92 -11.06
N MET A 102 -5.18 -5.65 -9.76
CA MET A 102 -6.44 -5.18 -9.18
C MET A 102 -6.79 -3.75 -9.61
N ILE A 103 -5.78 -2.92 -9.88
CA ILE A 103 -5.96 -1.58 -10.44
C ILE A 103 -6.33 -1.66 -11.92
N LYS A 104 -5.66 -2.54 -12.68
CA LYS A 104 -5.94 -2.71 -14.12
C LYS A 104 -7.37 -3.12 -14.44
N ILE A 105 -8.02 -3.84 -13.52
CA ILE A 105 -9.42 -4.27 -13.68
C ILE A 105 -10.42 -3.40 -12.91
N ASP A 106 -9.99 -2.23 -12.43
CA ASP A 106 -10.84 -1.28 -11.69
C ASP A 106 -11.53 -1.90 -10.46
N ARG A 107 -10.91 -2.88 -9.81
CA ARG A 107 -11.33 -3.36 -8.48
C ARG A 107 -10.73 -2.54 -7.35
N LEU A 108 -9.53 -2.00 -7.58
CA LEU A 108 -8.90 -0.99 -6.77
C LEU A 108 -8.61 0.24 -7.62
N ARG A 109 -8.53 1.40 -6.97
CA ARG A 109 -8.02 2.63 -7.60
C ARG A 109 -6.97 3.28 -6.69
N LEU A 110 -6.01 3.97 -7.28
CA LEU A 110 -5.05 4.80 -6.55
C LEU A 110 -5.57 6.24 -6.40
#